data_AF-A0A6S7LWL3-F1
#
_entry.id   AF-A0A6S7LWL3-F1
#
_cell.length_a   1.000
_cell.length_b   1.000
_cell.length_c   1.000
_cell.angle_alpha   90.00
_cell.angle_beta   90.00
_cell.angle_gamma   90.00
#
_symmetry.space_group_name_H-M   'P 1'
#
loop_
_entity.id
_entity.type
_entity.pdbx_description
1 polymer ?
#
loop_
_entity_poly.entity_id
_entity_poly.type
_entity_poly.pdbx_seq_one_letter_code
_entity_poly.pdbx_strand_id
1 'polypeptide(L)'
;LSESISAQLPATPKWHRPPDSGYYVPEALSTCANVLIRVDRQTRNLAQKYSGPYPVVDRKPKHFIIRRENCLESVSIDRLKPVVD
;
A
#
# COMPACT_ATOMS: atom_id res chain seq x y z
N LEU A 1 20.47 -39.89 3.52
CA LEU A 1 20.25 -38.57 4.17
C LEU A 1 19.70 -37.52 3.20
N SER A 2 20.05 -37.57 1.90
CA SER A 2 19.53 -36.65 0.87
C SER A 2 18.06 -36.88 0.49
N GLU A 3 17.57 -38.12 0.56
CA GLU A 3 16.21 -38.48 0.11
C GLU A 3 15.12 -38.05 1.10
N SER A 4 15.45 -37.84 2.37
CA SER A 4 14.47 -37.60 3.44
C SER A 4 13.90 -36.18 3.47
N ILE A 5 14.49 -35.23 2.74
CA ILE A 5 14.07 -33.82 2.68
C ILE A 5 13.13 -33.54 1.49
N SER A 6 13.01 -34.46 0.52
CA SER A 6 12.35 -34.18 -0.76
C SER A 6 10.81 -34.30 -0.72
N ALA A 7 10.24 -34.95 0.30
CA ALA A 7 8.83 -35.38 0.28
C ALA A 7 7.83 -34.49 1.04
N GLN A 8 8.26 -33.37 1.61
CA GLN A 8 7.36 -32.50 2.39
C GLN A 8 7.01 -31.24 1.60
N LEU A 9 5.82 -31.23 1.00
CA LEU A 9 5.23 -30.01 0.48
C LEU A 9 4.93 -29.04 1.65
N PRO A 10 5.21 -27.74 1.50
CA PRO A 10 4.88 -26.76 2.53
C PRO A 10 3.37 -26.73 2.75
N ALA A 11 2.95 -26.64 4.02
CA ALA A 11 1.54 -26.48 4.35
C ALA A 11 0.97 -25.21 3.71
N THR A 12 -0.26 -25.27 3.20
CA THR A 12 -0.93 -24.09 2.65
C THR A 12 -1.15 -23.05 3.75
N PRO A 13 -0.78 -21.78 3.55
CA PRO A 13 -1.03 -20.74 4.53
C PRO A 13 -2.54 -20.55 4.72
N LYS A 14 -2.99 -20.48 5.97
CA LYS A 14 -4.37 -20.11 6.32
C LYS A 14 -4.49 -18.59 6.29
N TRP A 15 -5.35 -18.06 5.42
CA TRP A 15 -5.64 -16.63 5.35
C TRP A 15 -6.74 -16.27 6.36
N HIS A 16 -6.53 -15.20 7.14
CA HIS A 16 -7.54 -14.67 8.06
C HIS A 16 -8.69 -13.93 7.35
N ARG A 17 -8.51 -13.64 6.06
CA ARG A 17 -9.46 -12.91 5.24
C ARG A 17 -9.90 -13.82 4.08
N PRO A 18 -11.21 -13.96 3.81
CA PRO A 18 -11.69 -14.65 2.62
C PRO A 18 -11.12 -14.00 1.34
N PRO A 19 -10.76 -14.77 0.31
CA PRO A 19 -10.22 -14.23 -0.95
C PRO A 19 -11.13 -13.18 -1.61
N ASP A 20 -12.45 -13.34 -1.45
CA ASP A 20 -13.47 -12.52 -2.11
C ASP A 20 -13.94 -11.32 -1.27
N SER A 21 -13.42 -11.13 -0.06
CA SER A 21 -13.76 -9.92 0.69
C SER A 21 -13.04 -8.74 0.04
N GLY A 22 -13.81 -7.79 -0.51
CA GLY A 22 -13.29 -6.58 -1.14
C GLY A 22 -12.38 -5.75 -0.22
N TYR A 23 -11.72 -4.75 -0.80
CA TYR A 23 -10.89 -3.81 -0.06
C TYR A 23 -11.74 -2.66 0.46
N TYR A 24 -11.58 -2.32 1.74
CA TYR A 24 -12.17 -1.11 2.28
C TYR A 24 -11.39 0.11 1.78
N VAL A 25 -12.04 0.99 1.03
CA VAL A 25 -11.45 2.26 0.58
C VAL A 25 -12.13 3.39 1.36
N PRO A 26 -11.38 4.19 2.13
CA PRO A 26 -11.91 5.39 2.77
C PRO A 26 -12.57 6.33 1.76
N GLU A 27 -13.77 6.83 2.06
CA GLU A 27 -14.55 7.69 1.16
C GLU A 27 -13.74 8.94 0.72
N ALA A 28 -13.00 9.55 1.65
CA ALA A 28 -12.14 10.70 1.35
C ALA A 28 -11.05 10.40 0.31
N LEU A 29 -10.59 9.15 0.16
CA LEU A 29 -9.62 8.76 -0.87
C LEU A 29 -10.25 8.59 -2.26
N SER A 30 -11.58 8.44 -2.33
CA SER A 30 -12.28 8.29 -3.61
C SER A 30 -12.31 9.60 -4.41
N THR A 31 -12.38 10.75 -3.73
CA THR A 31 -12.53 12.08 -4.34
C THR A 31 -11.27 12.94 -4.28
N CYS A 32 -10.31 12.66 -3.39
CA CYS A 32 -9.15 13.52 -3.20
C CYS A 32 -8.26 13.61 -4.46
N ALA A 33 -7.85 14.83 -4.83
CA ALA A 33 -6.91 15.06 -5.92
C ALA A 33 -5.45 14.74 -5.51
N ASN A 34 -5.12 15.08 -4.27
CA ASN A 34 -3.78 14.97 -3.72
C ASN A 34 -3.75 14.06 -2.48
N VAL A 35 -2.66 13.31 -2.31
CA VAL A 35 -2.47 12.39 -1.18
C VAL A 35 -1.09 12.54 -0.55
N LEU A 36 -1.03 12.41 0.77
CA LEU A 36 0.20 12.25 1.55
C LEU A 36 0.56 10.77 1.67
N ILE A 37 1.83 10.44 1.50
CA ILE A 37 2.32 9.05 1.57
C ILE A 37 3.13 8.84 2.83
N ARG A 38 2.86 7.76 3.56
CA ARG A 38 3.66 7.37 4.73
C ARG A 38 5.07 6.95 4.32
N VAL A 39 6.06 7.47 5.04
CA VAL A 39 7.47 7.08 4.91
C VAL A 39 7.76 5.96 5.92
N ASP A 40 7.92 4.73 5.44
CA ASP A 40 8.16 3.55 6.30
C ASP A 40 9.63 3.38 6.71
N ARG A 41 10.55 4.17 6.12
CA ARG A 41 11.98 4.11 6.47
C ARG A 41 12.19 4.61 7.89
N GLN A 42 13.09 3.97 8.64
CA GLN A 42 13.54 4.48 9.93
C GLN A 42 14.26 5.82 9.75
N THR A 43 13.58 6.89 10.15
CA THR A 43 14.06 8.26 10.02
C THR A 43 14.78 8.71 11.28
N ARG A 44 15.52 9.82 11.19
CA ARG A 44 16.01 10.53 12.37
C ARG A 44 14.86 10.89 13.30
N ASN A 45 15.17 11.03 14.59
CA ASN A 45 14.21 11.51 15.59
C ASN A 45 13.57 12.82 15.10
N LEU A 46 12.24 12.92 15.21
CA LEU A 46 11.42 14.07 14.82
C LEU A 46 11.29 14.35 13.31
N ALA A 47 11.65 13.44 12.41
CA ALA A 47 11.35 13.61 10.99
C ALA A 47 9.85 13.44 10.69
N GLN A 48 9.39 14.10 9.62
CA GLN A 48 8.01 14.00 9.16
C GLN A 48 7.68 12.58 8.67
N LYS A 49 6.60 11.98 9.19
CA LYS A 49 6.19 10.59 8.89
C LYS A 49 5.50 10.43 7.53
N TYR A 50 5.07 11.53 6.92
CA TYR A 50 4.38 11.54 5.64
C TYR A 50 5.09 12.50 4.69
N SER A 51 5.15 12.17 3.41
CA SER A 51 5.76 13.01 2.39
C SER A 51 4.70 13.50 1.41
N GLY A 52 4.85 14.77 1.01
CA GLY A 52 4.22 15.46 -0.13
C GLY A 52 2.70 15.45 -0.19
N PRO A 53 2.05 16.47 -0.76
CA PRO A 53 0.83 16.23 -1.52
C PRO A 53 1.24 15.73 -2.91
N TYR A 54 0.91 14.48 -3.24
CA TYR A 54 1.16 13.92 -4.56
C TYR A 54 -0.15 13.78 -5.33
N PRO A 55 -0.19 14.20 -6.62
CA PRO A 55 -1.39 14.06 -7.42
C PRO A 55 -1.67 12.59 -7.73
N VAL A 56 -2.93 12.20 -7.54
CA VAL A 56 -3.45 10.87 -7.89
C VAL A 56 -3.74 10.82 -9.39
N VAL A 57 -3.13 9.86 -10.08
CA VAL A 57 -3.31 9.65 -11.53
C VAL A 57 -4.38 8.59 -11.79
N ASP A 58 -4.36 7.48 -11.05
CA ASP A 58 -5.33 6.39 -11.19
C ASP A 58 -5.66 5.77 -9.83
N ARG A 59 -6.88 5.23 -9.69
CA ARG A 59 -7.41 4.66 -8.45
C ARG A 59 -7.79 3.21 -8.69
N LYS A 60 -7.17 2.27 -7.94
CA LYS A 60 -7.59 0.86 -7.89
C LYS A 60 -8.11 0.53 -6.49
N PRO A 61 -8.86 -0.58 -6.32
CA PRO A 61 -9.44 -0.93 -5.01
C PRO A 61 -8.42 -1.10 -3.88
N LYS A 62 -7.20 -1.55 -4.18
CA LYS A 62 -6.15 -1.80 -3.17
C LYS A 62 -5.02 -0.79 -3.19
N HIS A 63 -4.76 -0.17 -4.34
CA HIS A 63 -3.60 0.68 -4.54
C HIS A 63 -3.92 1.81 -5.51
N PHE A 64 -3.19 2.90 -5.40
CA PHE A 64 -3.36 4.09 -6.21
C PHE A 64 -2.09 4.31 -7.00
N ILE A 65 -2.24 4.81 -8.23
CA ILE A 65 -1.12 5.30 -9.01
C ILE A 65 -1.02 6.79 -8.79
N ILE A 66 0.11 7.22 -8.26
CA ILE A 66 0.41 8.63 -8.00
C ILE A 66 1.54 9.08 -8.90
N ARG A 67 1.64 10.38 -9.12
CA ARG A 67 2.82 10.97 -9.76
C ARG A 67 3.74 11.59 -8.73
N ARG A 68 4.93 11.01 -8.59
CA ARG A 68 6.01 11.53 -7.76
C ARG A 68 7.12 12.01 -8.69
N GLU A 69 7.41 13.31 -8.63
CA GLU A 69 8.41 13.94 -9.50
C GLU A 69 8.16 13.56 -10.98
N ASN A 70 9.07 12.79 -11.59
CA ASN A 70 9.00 12.36 -12.98
C ASN A 70 8.57 10.88 -13.15
N CYS A 71 8.14 10.22 -12.08
CA CYS A 71 7.78 8.80 -12.07
C CYS A 71 6.33 8.58 -11.62
N LEU A 72 5.73 7.51 -12.12
CA LEU A 72 4.47 6.99 -11.60
C LEU A 72 4.77 5.87 -10.59
N GLU A 73 4.16 5.94 -9.42
CA GLU A 73 4.38 4.98 -8.35
C GLU A 73 3.04 4.36 -7.93
N SER A 74 3.05 3.05 -7.66
CA SER A 74 1.89 2.34 -7.11
C SER A 74 1.99 2.24 -5.59
N VAL A 75 1.00 2.77 -4.88
CA VAL A 75 0.99 2.85 -3.41
C VAL A 75 -0.28 2.22 -2.84
N SER A 76 -0.12 1.29 -1.89
CA SER A 76 -1.26 0.69 -1.17
C SER A 76 -2.07 1.74 -0.41
N ILE A 77 -3.39 1.56 -0.36
CA ILE A 77 -4.32 2.42 0.38
C ILE A 77 -3.91 2.68 1.83
N ASP A 78 -3.31 1.70 2.50
CA ASP A 78 -2.92 1.78 3.91
C ASP A 78 -1.78 2.77 4.20
N ARG A 79 -1.11 3.24 3.13
CA ARG A 79 -0.02 4.22 3.21
C ARG A 79 -0.44 5.62 2.77
N LEU A 80 -1.69 5.78 2.35
CA LEU A 80 -2.21 7.04 1.84
C LEU A 80 -3.00 7.77 2.92
N LYS A 81 -2.82 9.09 2.95
CA LYS A 81 -3.68 10.00 3.69
C LYS A 81 -4.24 11.04 2.71
N PRO A 82 -5.57 11.21 2.61
CA PRO A 82 -6.15 12.20 1.72
C PRO A 82 -5.75 13.61 2.17
N VAL A 83 -5.49 14.49 1.21
CA VAL A 83 -5.41 15.93 1.43
C VAL A 83 -6.77 16.50 1.07
N VAL A 84 -7.39 17.18 2.04
CA VAL A 84 -8.57 17.99 1.80
C VAL A 84 -8.03 19.38 1.51
N ASP A 85 -8.13 19.79 0.25
CA ASP A 85 -7.85 21.16 -0.17
C ASP A 85 -8.99 22.10 0.29
#